data_AF-A0A699XE37-F1
#
_entry.id   AF-A0A699XE37-F1
#
_cell.length_a   1.000
_cell.length_b   1.000
_cell.length_c   1.000
_cell.angle_alpha   90.00
_cell.angle_beta   90.00
_cell.angle_gamma   90.00
#
_symmetry.space_group_name_H-M   'P 1'
#
loop_
_entity.id
_entity.type
_entity.pdbx_description
1 polymer ?
#
loop_
_entity_poly.entity_id
_entity_poly.type
_entity_poly.pdbx_seq_one_letter_code
_entity_poly.pdbx_strand_id
1 'polypeptide(L)'
;CDILVPAALENQITAENIKNIKAKIIAEGANGPCTPEAEEIFTQMGGIIIPDMYCNAGGVTVSYFEWLKNLSHVAFGRMEKRYAENSNANLINTL
;
A
#
# COMPACT_ATOMS: atom_id res chain seq x y z
N CYS A 1 -16.72 -12.45 2.69
CA CYS A 1 -15.45 -12.36 1.92
C CYS A 1 -14.33 -12.89 2.80
N ASP A 2 -13.18 -13.21 2.23
CA ASP A 2 -11.99 -13.56 3.03
C ASP A 2 -11.28 -12.30 3.55
N ILE A 3 -11.24 -11.24 2.75
CA ILE A 3 -10.61 -9.95 3.06
C ILE A 3 -11.66 -8.84 2.98
N LEU A 4 -11.70 -7.97 3.97
CA LEU A 4 -12.47 -6.72 3.98
C LEU A 4 -11.52 -5.53 3.90
N VAL A 5 -11.82 -4.57 3.01
CA VAL A 5 -10.98 -3.38 2.78
C VAL A 5 -11.80 -2.12 3.06
N PRO A 6 -11.83 -1.62 4.31
CA PRO A 6 -12.45 -0.32 4.60
C PRO A 6 -11.58 0.80 4.02
N ALA A 7 -12.13 1.54 3.04
CA ALA A 7 -11.41 2.56 2.28
C ALA A 7 -12.24 3.84 2.07
N ALA A 8 -13.14 4.15 3.01
CA ALA A 8 -14.02 5.31 2.95
C ALA A 8 -13.63 6.35 4.02
N LEU A 9 -14.21 6.24 5.21
CA LEU A 9 -13.99 7.13 6.35
C LEU A 9 -13.37 6.37 7.53
N GLU A 10 -12.93 7.12 8.52
CA GLU A 10 -12.51 6.66 9.83
C GLU A 10 -13.69 6.09 10.65
N ASN A 11 -13.36 5.29 11.68
CA ASN A 11 -14.30 4.79 12.71
C ASN A 11 -15.55 4.08 12.16
N GLN A 12 -15.46 3.43 11.00
CA GLN A 12 -16.58 2.70 10.39
C GLN A 12 -16.77 1.31 11.01
N ILE A 13 -15.68 0.71 11.50
CA ILE A 13 -15.69 -0.58 12.16
C ILE A 13 -15.51 -0.34 13.66
N THR A 14 -16.56 -0.64 14.43
CA THR A 14 -16.65 -0.34 15.87
C THR A 14 -16.96 -1.62 16.65
N ALA A 15 -16.88 -1.56 17.98
CA ALA A 15 -17.26 -2.67 18.86
C ALA A 15 -18.70 -3.18 18.62
N GLU A 16 -19.58 -2.34 18.08
CA GLU A 16 -20.99 -2.68 17.80
C GLU A 16 -21.14 -3.60 16.58
N ASN A 17 -20.29 -3.43 15.56
CA ASN A 17 -20.46 -4.10 14.27
C ASN A 17 -19.36 -5.12 13.94
N ILE A 18 -18.23 -5.10 14.65
CA ILE A 18 -17.08 -5.98 14.37
C ILE A 18 -17.45 -7.46 14.39
N LYS A 19 -18.35 -7.87 15.30
CA LYS A 19 -18.81 -9.26 15.43
C LYS A 19 -19.61 -9.75 14.22
N ASN A 20 -20.13 -8.83 13.39
CA ASN A 20 -20.87 -9.16 12.18
C ASN A 20 -19.94 -9.35 10.97
N ILE A 21 -18.65 -9.00 11.10
CA ILE A 21 -17.66 -9.13 10.03
C ILE A 21 -17.23 -10.60 9.94
N LYS A 22 -17.49 -11.21 8.78
CA LYS A 22 -17.15 -12.61 8.48
C LYS A 22 -15.77 -12.78 7.83
N ALA A 23 -15.06 -11.68 7.59
CA ALA A 23 -13.74 -11.70 6.97
C ALA A 23 -12.69 -12.25 7.95
N LYS A 24 -11.65 -12.86 7.40
CA LYS A 24 -10.48 -13.33 8.17
C LYS A 24 -9.41 -12.25 8.27
N ILE A 25 -9.40 -11.33 7.30
CA ILE A 25 -8.43 -10.23 7.23
C ILE A 25 -9.18 -8.91 7.05
N ILE A 26 -8.78 -7.90 7.79
CA ILE A 26 -9.12 -6.49 7.54
C ILE A 26 -7.84 -5.80 7.04
N ALA A 27 -7.93 -5.14 5.88
CA ALA A 27 -6.83 -4.37 5.31
C ALA A 27 -7.22 -2.89 5.29
N GLU A 28 -6.65 -2.09 6.19
CA GLU A 28 -7.08 -0.73 6.44
C GLU A 28 -6.63 0.24 5.33
N GLY A 29 -7.53 0.47 4.35
CA GLY A 29 -7.26 1.38 3.24
C GLY A 29 -7.48 2.85 3.60
N ALA A 30 -8.45 3.14 4.47
CA ALA A 30 -8.63 4.47 5.06
C ALA A 30 -7.65 4.69 6.23
N ASN A 31 -7.59 5.91 6.76
CA ASN A 31 -6.87 6.20 7.99
C ASN A 31 -7.80 5.98 9.19
N GLY A 32 -7.43 5.11 10.12
CA GLY A 32 -8.21 4.72 11.30
C GLY A 32 -9.64 4.22 11.01
N PRO A 33 -9.87 3.29 10.07
CA PRO A 33 -11.22 2.79 9.80
C PRO A 33 -11.80 1.95 10.95
N CYS A 34 -10.94 1.33 11.78
CA CYS A 34 -11.34 0.56 12.95
C CYS A 34 -11.10 1.36 14.24
N THR A 35 -11.99 1.22 15.23
CA THR A 35 -11.71 1.73 16.58
C THR A 35 -10.79 0.74 17.32
N PRO A 36 -9.98 1.20 18.29
CA PRO A 36 -9.08 0.33 19.06
C PRO A 36 -9.80 -0.86 19.71
N GLU A 37 -11.03 -0.67 20.18
CA GLU A 37 -11.83 -1.72 20.78
C GLU A 37 -12.27 -2.76 19.74
N ALA A 38 -12.58 -2.31 18.51
CA ALA A 38 -12.93 -3.21 17.42
C ALA A 38 -11.71 -4.05 16.98
N GLU A 39 -10.52 -3.45 16.92
CA GLU A 39 -9.28 -4.16 16.61
C GLU A 39 -8.96 -5.24 17.64
N GLU A 40 -9.12 -4.91 18.92
CA GLU A 40 -8.90 -5.85 20.01
C GLU A 40 -9.87 -7.04 19.91
N ILE A 41 -11.17 -6.78 19.74
CA ILE A 41 -12.18 -7.83 19.59
C ILE A 41 -11.88 -8.71 18.37
N PHE A 42 -11.55 -8.10 17.23
CA PHE A 42 -11.28 -8.85 16.00
C PHE A 42 -10.04 -9.75 16.12
N THR A 43 -8.98 -9.23 16.75
CA THR A 43 -7.74 -9.98 17.01
C THR A 43 -7.99 -11.14 17.98
N GLN A 44 -8.78 -10.93 19.03
CA GLN A 44 -9.18 -11.98 19.97
C GLN A 44 -10.02 -13.08 19.28
N MET A 45 -10.80 -12.73 18.26
CA MET A 45 -11.53 -13.70 17.42
C MET A 45 -10.64 -14.45 16.42
N GLY A 46 -9.33 -14.19 16.40
CA GLY A 46 -8.37 -14.80 15.49
C GLY A 46 -8.29 -14.13 14.11
N GLY A 47 -8.89 -12.95 13.96
CA GLY A 47 -8.77 -12.13 12.76
C GLY A 47 -7.40 -11.46 12.65
N ILE A 48 -7.01 -11.12 11.42
CA ILE A 48 -5.75 -10.43 11.13
C ILE A 48 -6.05 -9.01 10.62
N ILE A 49 -5.36 -8.02 11.15
CA ILE A 49 -5.46 -6.62 10.70
C ILE A 49 -4.15 -6.20 10.05
N ILE A 50 -4.22 -5.68 8.83
CA ILE A 50 -3.11 -4.96 8.19
C ILE A 50 -3.34 -3.48 8.49
N PRO A 51 -2.50 -2.86 9.34
CA PRO A 51 -2.76 -1.52 9.89
C PRO A 51 -2.66 -0.44 8.82
N ASP A 52 -3.42 0.63 8.99
CA ASP A 52 -3.52 1.76 8.07
C ASP A 52 -2.16 2.36 7.70
N MET A 53 -1.28 2.57 8.69
CA MET A 53 0.07 3.13 8.56
C MET A 53 0.93 2.36 7.56
N TYR A 54 0.67 1.07 7.36
CA TYR A 54 1.35 0.25 6.36
C TYR A 54 0.50 0.05 5.10
N CYS A 55 -0.77 -0.33 5.26
CA CYS A 55 -1.63 -0.76 4.16
C CYS A 55 -1.87 0.36 3.14
N ASN A 56 -2.01 1.61 3.59
CA ASN A 56 -2.31 2.75 2.72
C ASN A 56 -1.06 3.58 2.32
N ALA A 57 0.13 3.22 2.82
CA ALA A 57 1.38 3.98 2.63
C ALA A 57 1.87 4.09 1.18
N GLY A 58 1.27 3.32 0.26
CA GLY A 58 1.57 3.41 -1.17
C GLY A 58 1.31 4.80 -1.76
N GLY A 59 0.29 5.52 -1.27
CA GLY A 59 0.00 6.90 -1.70
C GLY A 59 1.15 7.85 -1.37
N VAL A 60 1.66 7.79 -0.15
CA VAL A 60 2.81 8.62 0.31
C VAL A 60 4.09 8.22 -0.43
N THR A 61 4.30 6.92 -0.65
CA THR A 61 5.48 6.41 -1.36
C THR A 61 5.54 6.92 -2.81
N VAL A 62 4.42 6.88 -3.53
CA VAL A 62 4.38 7.36 -4.92
C VAL A 62 4.40 8.89 -4.98
N SER A 63 3.81 9.57 -3.98
CA SER A 63 3.93 11.03 -3.84
C SER A 63 5.39 11.46 -3.64
N TYR A 64 6.17 10.67 -2.89
CA TYR A 64 7.60 10.88 -2.74
C TYR A 64 8.36 10.73 -4.07
N PHE A 65 8.02 9.72 -4.87
CA PHE A 65 8.58 9.58 -6.22
C PHE A 65 8.21 10.73 -7.15
N GLU A 66 6.97 11.22 -7.06
CA GLU A 66 6.54 12.42 -7.80
C GLU A 66 7.36 13.64 -7.40
N TRP A 67 7.57 13.84 -6.10
CA TRP A 67 8.40 14.93 -5.58
C TRP A 67 9.84 14.87 -6.12
N LEU A 68 10.47 13.70 -6.09
CA LEU A 68 11.81 13.50 -6.67
C LEU A 68 11.83 13.78 -8.18
N LYS A 69 10.83 13.30 -8.92
CA LYS A 69 10.70 13.56 -10.36
C LYS A 69 10.61 15.07 -10.63
N ASN A 70 9.79 15.79 -9.86
CA ASN A 70 9.61 17.24 -10.02
C ASN A 70 10.89 18.02 -9.74
N LEU A 71 11.71 17.60 -8.76
CA LEU A 71 13.03 18.19 -8.50
C LEU A 71 14.04 17.92 -9.62
N SER A 72 13.98 16.74 -10.24
CA SER A 72 14.94 16.35 -11.29
C SER A 72 14.69 17.04 -12.63
N HIS A 73 13.47 17.53 -12.87
CA HIS A 73 12.99 18.07 -14.16
C HIS A 73 13.20 17.17 -15.39
N VAL A 74 13.56 15.90 -15.18
CA VAL A 74 13.89 14.94 -16.23
C VAL A 74 13.07 13.67 -15.98
N ALA A 75 12.48 13.12 -17.05
CA ALA A 75 11.81 11.83 -16.94
C ALA A 75 12.84 10.74 -16.60
N PHE A 76 12.54 9.93 -15.59
CA PHE A 76 13.41 8.84 -15.16
C PHE A 76 13.84 7.96 -16.35
N GLY A 77 15.14 7.67 -16.45
CA GLY A 77 15.74 6.87 -17.53
C GLY A 77 15.88 7.58 -18.88
N ARG A 78 15.37 8.81 -19.08
CA ARG A 78 15.39 9.50 -20.38
C ARG A 78 16.80 9.73 -20.92
N MET A 79 17.77 10.04 -20.06
CA MET A 79 19.15 10.32 -20.45
C MET A 79 19.96 9.04 -20.71
N GLU A 80 19.63 7.96 -20.00
CA GLU A 80 20.46 6.75 -19.96
C GLU A 80 19.96 5.63 -20.87
N LYS A 81 18.68 5.66 -21.28
CA LYS A 81 18.02 4.57 -22.02
C LYS A 81 18.85 4.08 -23.21
N ARG A 82 19.29 4.99 -24.08
CA ARG A 82 20.08 4.65 -25.28
C ARG A 82 21.47 4.12 -24.94
N TYR A 83 22.08 4.63 -23.87
CA TYR A 83 23.38 4.16 -23.41
C TYR A 83 23.28 2.73 -22.83
N ALA A 84 22.26 2.47 -22.02
CA ALA A 84 22.00 1.16 -21.45
C ALA A 84 21.67 0.12 -22.52
N GLU A 85 20.82 0.46 -23.51
CA GLU A 85 20.51 -0.41 -24.65
C GLU A 85 21.77 -0.79 -25.44
N ASN A 86 22.61 0.19 -25.77
CA ASN A 86 23.87 -0.05 -26.48
C ASN A 86 24.86 -0.89 -25.65
N SER A 87 24.98 -0.61 -24.35
CA SER A 87 25.85 -1.36 -23.44
C SER A 87 25.41 -2.82 -23.33
N ASN A 88 24.11 -3.08 -23.21
CA ASN A 88 23.56 -4.43 -23.16
C ASN A 88 23.76 -5.19 -24.47
N ALA A 89 23.57 -4.53 -25.61
CA ALA A 89 23.84 -5.12 -26.92
C ALA A 89 25.33 -5.49 -27.08
N ASN A 90 26.23 -4.62 -26.64
CA ASN A 90 27.67 -4.89 -26.69
C ASN A 90 28.08 -6.06 -25.78
N LEU A 91 27.50 -6.19 -24.59
CA LEU A 91 27.73 -7.33 -23.70
C LEU A 91 27.31 -8.65 -24.34
N ILE A 92 26.13 -8.70 -24.97
CA ILE A 92 25.65 -9.89 -25.67
C ILE A 92 26.59 -10.27 -26.83
N ASN A 93 27.05 -9.28 -27.60
CA ASN A 93 27.97 -9.51 -28.72
C ASN A 93 29.40 -9.89 -28.31
N THR A 94 29.72 -9.85 -27.01
CA THR A 94 31.04 -10.25 -26.48
C THR A 94 31.07 -11.75 -26.09
N LEU A 95 29.90 -12.39 -25.94
CA LEU A 95 29.76 -13.83 -25.70
C LEU A 95 29.77 -14.62 -27.02
#